data_AF-A0A6M4WHZ4-F1
#
_entry.id   AF-A0A6M4WHZ4-F1
#
_cell.length_a   1.000
_cell.length_b   1.000
_cell.length_c   1.000
_cell.angle_alpha   90.00
_cell.angle_beta   90.00
_cell.angle_gamma   90.00
#
_symmetry.space_group_name_H-M   'P 1'
#
loop_
_entity.id
_entity.type
_entity.pdbx_description
1 polymer ?
#
loop_
_entity_poly.entity_id
_entity_poly.type
_entity_poly.pdbx_seq_one_letter_code
_entity_poly.pdbx_strand_id
1 'polypeptide(L)'
;MTGPHSSERFLDGFDRILADASITGRRLTRDEIESRRALGAQAAEAGRGWRGLVRAHLAAGREGRPRDADPDSVLAVVEQAVDAFADGYERAQRLVIRKEEAARREFIDDLLHGRGPAGQLAERSERFGLRLSRAHAVAVAEGPEKYDETDPVPRQVADELFGRFENRRILFTTKDGRMVCIAPANQDEVLTHFAQHARAAAGRAQVAIGRPRPGPVGIGHSYEEALNALDVAQRMGLDEPLLRASDLLVFPVLVRDRQALVDLVQSALGPLERARGGAQPLLDTLTAYFDTGCVAAATARRLSLSVRALTYRLARIHTLTGTDPTDPAHRYTLHTAVIGARLLDWPTRPLKPAEVSF
;
A
#
# COMPACT_ATOMS: atom_id res chain seq x y z
N MET A 1 2.77 10.15 39.69
CA MET A 1 3.71 9.95 40.81
C MET A 1 4.43 8.63 40.62
N THR A 2 5.66 8.65 40.10
CA THR A 2 6.53 7.47 39.94
C THR A 2 7.72 7.69 40.85
N GLY A 3 7.76 6.97 41.97
CA GLY A 3 8.80 7.13 43.00
C GLY A 3 10.20 6.72 42.52
N PRO A 4 11.26 7.23 43.19
CA PRO A 4 12.66 6.98 42.85
C PRO A 4 13.08 5.49 42.87
N HIS A 5 12.36 4.63 43.58
CA HIS A 5 12.66 3.19 43.75
C HIS A 5 12.48 2.32 42.49
N SER A 6 11.87 2.84 41.43
CA SER A 6 11.58 2.01 40.24
C SER A 6 12.78 1.88 39.28
N SER A 7 13.80 2.73 39.40
CA SER A 7 15.00 2.70 38.54
C SER A 7 16.14 1.84 39.12
N GLU A 8 16.10 1.57 40.42
CA GLU A 8 17.13 0.81 41.15
C GLU A 8 17.35 -0.60 40.57
N ARG A 9 16.27 -1.27 40.13
CA ARG A 9 16.38 -2.60 39.50
C ARG A 9 17.21 -2.64 38.22
N PHE A 10 17.37 -1.52 37.53
CA PHE A 10 18.14 -1.42 36.28
C PHE A 10 19.59 -1.00 36.52
N LEU A 11 19.95 -0.74 37.77
CA LEU A 11 21.32 -0.47 38.23
C LEU A 11 21.95 -1.70 38.89
N ASP A 12 21.23 -2.83 38.95
CA ASP A 12 21.68 -4.03 39.67
C ASP A 12 23.10 -4.45 39.26
N GLY A 13 23.98 -4.65 40.24
CA GLY A 13 25.40 -4.98 40.04
C GLY A 13 26.28 -3.90 39.41
N PHE A 14 25.77 -2.69 39.14
CA PHE A 14 26.57 -1.59 38.57
C PHE A 14 27.62 -1.08 39.55
N ASP A 15 27.25 -0.96 40.82
CA ASP A 15 28.12 -0.57 41.93
C ASP A 15 29.34 -1.50 42.08
N ARG A 16 29.14 -2.82 41.99
CA ARG A 16 30.21 -3.81 42.05
C ARG A 16 31.16 -3.72 40.86
N ILE A 17 30.61 -3.56 39.65
CA ILE A 17 31.40 -3.38 38.43
C ILE A 17 32.21 -2.09 38.52
N LEU A 18 31.58 -1.01 38.99
CA LEU A 18 32.22 0.29 39.18
C LEU A 18 33.38 0.20 40.18
N ALA A 19 33.18 -0.47 41.30
CA ALA A 19 34.21 -0.63 42.31
C ALA A 19 35.41 -1.44 41.81
N ASP A 20 35.17 -2.61 41.21
CA ASP A 20 36.24 -3.51 40.77
C ASP A 20 37.01 -2.95 39.56
N ALA A 21 36.31 -2.53 38.51
CA ALA A 21 36.94 -2.09 37.27
C ALA A 21 37.67 -0.74 37.43
N SER A 22 37.17 0.17 38.29
CA SER A 22 37.80 1.48 38.48
C SER A 22 39.05 1.42 39.36
N ILE A 23 39.14 0.46 40.30
CA ILE A 23 40.34 0.25 41.12
C ILE A 23 41.44 -0.43 40.30
N THR A 24 41.05 -1.39 39.45
CA THR A 24 42.01 -2.17 38.65
C THR A 24 42.41 -1.49 37.33
N GLY A 25 41.68 -0.44 36.90
CA GLY A 25 41.89 0.23 35.63
C GLY A 25 41.55 -0.62 34.40
N ARG A 26 40.90 -1.78 34.60
CA ARG A 26 40.57 -2.71 33.52
C ARG A 26 39.31 -2.26 32.76
N ARG A 27 39.16 -2.76 31.53
CA ARG A 27 37.89 -2.68 30.81
C ARG A 27 36.86 -3.66 31.37
N LEU A 28 35.58 -3.39 31.11
CA LEU A 28 34.52 -4.33 31.47
C LEU A 28 34.73 -5.66 30.74
N THR A 29 34.46 -6.76 31.45
CA THR A 29 34.47 -8.08 30.84
C THR A 29 33.28 -8.25 29.91
N ARG A 30 33.33 -9.28 29.07
CA ARG A 30 32.21 -9.62 28.19
C ARG A 30 30.91 -9.86 28.97
N ASP A 31 30.98 -10.55 30.10
CA ASP A 31 29.81 -10.88 30.92
C ASP A 31 29.22 -9.63 31.59
N GLU A 32 30.07 -8.68 32.00
CA GLU A 32 29.63 -7.39 32.56
C GLU A 32 28.91 -6.55 31.50
N ILE A 33 29.45 -6.50 30.28
CA ILE A 33 28.83 -5.83 29.13
C ILE A 33 27.49 -6.49 28.79
N GLU A 34 27.44 -7.82 28.72
CA GLU A 34 26.19 -8.56 28.43
C GLU A 34 25.14 -8.35 29.53
N SER A 35 25.56 -8.30 30.80
CA SER A 35 24.68 -7.96 31.93
C SER A 35 24.10 -6.53 31.79
N ARG A 36 24.91 -5.53 31.42
CA ARG A 36 24.42 -4.17 31.19
C ARG A 36 23.43 -4.11 30.02
N ARG A 37 23.73 -4.79 28.91
CA ARG A 37 22.81 -4.91 27.77
C ARG A 37 21.47 -5.54 28.17
N ALA A 38 21.48 -6.60 28.98
CA ALA A 38 20.27 -7.28 29.43
C ALA A 38 19.37 -6.36 30.26
N LEU A 39 19.95 -5.57 31.18
CA LEU A 39 19.21 -4.58 31.96
C LEU A 39 18.66 -3.44 31.09
N GLY A 40 19.43 -3.01 30.07
CA GLY A 40 18.97 -2.06 29.05
C GLY A 40 17.74 -2.56 28.30
N ALA A 41 17.77 -3.83 27.86
CA ALA A 41 16.65 -4.46 27.18
C ALA A 41 15.39 -4.55 28.06
N GLN A 42 15.54 -5.01 29.31
CA GLN A 42 14.43 -5.06 30.27
C GLN A 42 13.84 -3.68 30.58
N ALA A 43 14.68 -2.64 30.57
CA ALA A 43 14.23 -1.26 30.80
C ALA A 43 13.38 -0.74 29.63
N ALA A 44 13.76 -1.05 28.39
CA ALA A 44 12.97 -0.75 27.20
C ALA A 44 11.63 -1.50 27.20
N GLU A 45 11.64 -2.81 27.49
CA GLU A 45 10.42 -3.63 27.60
C GLU A 45 9.47 -3.14 28.69
N ALA A 46 10.01 -2.58 29.78
CA ALA A 46 9.23 -1.96 30.83
C ALA A 46 8.76 -0.52 30.52
N GLY A 47 9.00 0.00 29.31
CA GLY A 47 8.55 1.31 28.85
C GLY A 47 9.20 2.49 29.58
N ARG A 48 10.44 2.34 30.06
CA ARG A 48 11.09 3.35 30.90
C ARG A 48 11.82 4.40 30.08
N GLY A 49 11.54 5.67 30.35
CA GLY A 49 12.15 6.77 29.61
C GLY A 49 13.68 6.81 29.72
N TRP A 50 14.35 6.77 28.56
CA TRP A 50 15.81 6.84 28.40
C TRP A 50 16.48 7.93 29.27
N ARG A 51 15.95 9.16 29.22
CA ARG A 51 16.48 10.31 29.99
C ARG A 51 16.48 10.10 31.51
N GLY A 52 15.58 9.26 32.03
CA GLY A 52 15.54 8.91 33.46
C GLY A 52 16.60 7.87 33.81
N LEU A 53 16.79 6.87 32.95
CA LEU A 53 17.74 5.77 33.15
C LEU A 53 19.19 6.27 33.10
N VAL A 54 19.54 7.15 32.16
CA VAL A 54 20.88 7.76 32.07
C VAL A 54 21.19 8.58 33.33
N ARG A 55 20.23 9.39 33.79
CA ARG A 55 20.41 10.17 35.03
C ARG A 55 20.63 9.28 36.25
N ALA A 56 19.96 8.14 36.32
CA ALA A 56 20.16 7.17 37.39
C ALA A 56 21.56 6.54 37.37
N HIS A 57 22.08 6.16 36.19
CA HIS A 57 23.44 5.61 36.04
C HIS A 57 24.52 6.64 36.39
N LEU A 58 24.34 7.90 35.98
CA LEU A 58 25.27 8.98 36.33
C LEU A 58 25.27 9.31 37.83
N ALA A 59 24.10 9.29 38.47
CA ALA A 59 24.00 9.48 39.92
C ALA A 59 24.69 8.33 40.68
N ALA A 60 24.39 7.09 40.30
CA ALA A 60 25.04 5.90 40.88
C ALA A 60 26.56 5.89 40.68
N GLY A 61 27.05 6.35 39.52
CA GLY A 61 28.48 6.49 39.25
C GLY A 61 29.17 7.51 40.15
N ARG A 62 28.48 8.59 40.52
CA ARG A 62 29.00 9.61 41.46
C ARG A 62 29.00 9.11 42.89
N GLU A 63 27.95 8.44 43.31
CA GLU A 63 27.76 7.95 44.69
C GLU A 63 28.63 6.72 44.99
N GLY A 64 28.76 5.80 44.03
CA GLY A 64 29.52 4.55 44.16
C GLY A 64 31.01 4.67 43.83
N ARG A 65 31.54 5.88 43.63
CA ARG A 65 32.94 6.11 43.27
C ARG A 65 33.89 5.62 44.38
N PRO A 66 34.82 4.68 44.09
CA PRO A 66 35.87 4.31 45.06
C PRO A 66 36.79 5.49 45.35
N ARG A 67 37.17 5.69 46.62
CA ARG A 67 38.04 6.82 47.04
C ARG A 67 39.43 6.73 46.42
N ASP A 68 39.93 5.52 46.23
CA ASP A 68 41.29 5.25 45.74
C ASP A 68 41.34 5.10 44.21
N ALA A 69 40.20 5.22 43.51
CA ALA A 69 40.15 5.10 42.06
C ALA A 69 40.43 6.45 41.37
N ASP A 70 41.24 6.37 40.32
CA ASP A 70 41.50 7.45 39.39
C ASP A 70 40.18 7.95 38.74
N PRO A 71 39.87 9.26 38.77
CA PRO A 71 38.63 9.77 38.20
C PRO A 71 38.43 9.41 36.71
N ASP A 72 39.50 9.33 35.92
CA ASP A 72 39.41 8.97 34.50
C ASP A 72 39.05 7.49 34.33
N SER A 73 39.57 6.62 35.20
CA SER A 73 39.17 5.21 35.25
C SER A 73 37.68 5.03 35.62
N VAL A 74 37.18 5.76 36.61
CA VAL A 74 35.76 5.74 37.01
C VAL A 74 34.88 6.20 35.84
N LEU A 75 35.25 7.29 35.18
CA LEU A 75 34.53 7.79 34.02
C LEU A 75 34.49 6.76 32.88
N ALA A 76 35.64 6.14 32.56
CA ALA A 76 35.72 5.13 31.51
C ALA A 76 34.86 3.89 31.80
N VAL A 77 34.70 3.51 33.06
CA VAL A 77 33.82 2.39 33.47
C VAL A 77 32.35 2.78 33.36
N VAL A 78 31.99 4.00 33.77
CA VAL A 78 30.62 4.53 33.60
C VAL A 78 30.26 4.63 32.12
N GLU A 79 31.15 5.14 31.27
CA GLU A 79 30.95 5.22 29.82
C GLU A 79 30.70 3.83 29.21
N GLN A 80 31.58 2.86 29.47
CA GLN A 80 31.39 1.49 28.97
C GLN A 80 30.07 0.85 29.44
N ALA A 81 29.69 1.09 30.69
CA ALA A 81 28.46 0.54 31.24
C ALA A 81 27.21 1.20 30.64
N VAL A 82 27.21 2.52 30.48
CA VAL A 82 26.11 3.28 29.86
C VAL A 82 25.99 2.94 28.38
N ASP A 83 27.09 2.81 27.65
CA ASP A 83 27.09 2.41 26.24
C ASP A 83 26.53 0.99 26.06
N ALA A 84 26.96 0.04 26.89
CA ALA A 84 26.42 -1.32 26.87
C ALA A 84 24.92 -1.35 27.22
N PHE A 85 24.50 -0.55 28.20
CA PHE A 85 23.09 -0.41 28.56
C PHE A 85 22.28 0.25 27.41
N ALA A 86 22.81 1.28 26.76
CA ALA A 86 22.21 1.96 25.62
C ALA A 86 21.99 1.01 24.44
N ASP A 87 23.00 0.22 24.09
CA ASP A 87 22.92 -0.79 23.01
C ASP A 87 21.80 -1.80 23.27
N GLY A 88 21.72 -2.33 24.50
CA GLY A 88 20.63 -3.22 24.91
C GLY A 88 19.25 -2.58 24.82
N TYR A 89 19.13 -1.35 25.33
CA TYR A 89 17.89 -0.58 25.32
C TYR A 89 17.42 -0.28 23.90
N GLU A 90 18.30 0.23 23.03
CA GLU A 90 17.97 0.57 21.64
C GLU A 90 17.58 -0.67 20.83
N ARG A 91 18.30 -1.78 20.99
CA ARG A 91 17.98 -3.03 20.29
C ARG A 91 16.61 -3.58 20.69
N ALA A 92 16.30 -3.58 21.99
CA ALA A 92 14.99 -4.00 22.48
C ALA A 92 13.88 -3.04 22.01
N GLN A 93 14.11 -1.73 22.07
CA GLN A 93 13.14 -0.75 21.58
C GLN A 93 12.86 -0.92 20.08
N ARG A 94 13.90 -1.12 19.25
CA ARG A 94 13.74 -1.42 17.81
C ARG A 94 12.98 -2.72 17.59
N LEU A 95 13.20 -3.75 18.41
CA LEU A 95 12.48 -5.02 18.31
C LEU A 95 11.00 -4.84 18.65
N VAL A 96 10.66 -4.06 19.67
CA VAL A 96 9.27 -3.73 20.03
C VAL A 96 8.57 -3.01 18.88
N ILE A 97 9.19 -1.97 18.33
CA ILE A 97 8.64 -1.21 17.19
C ILE A 97 8.41 -2.13 16.00
N ARG A 98 9.40 -2.94 15.62
CA ARG A 98 9.27 -3.90 14.50
C ARG A 98 8.17 -4.91 14.71
N LYS A 99 8.01 -5.44 15.94
CA LYS A 99 6.92 -6.37 16.28
C LYS A 99 5.56 -5.70 16.16
N GLU A 100 5.43 -4.45 16.61
CA GLU A 100 4.19 -3.69 16.50
C GLU A 100 3.84 -3.37 15.04
N GLU A 101 4.82 -2.95 14.25
CA GLU A 101 4.67 -2.74 12.80
C GLU A 101 4.29 -4.03 12.07
N ALA A 102 4.91 -5.16 12.41
CA ALA A 102 4.59 -6.46 11.84
C ALA A 102 3.15 -6.88 12.20
N ALA A 103 2.75 -6.73 13.46
CA ALA A 103 1.40 -7.05 13.91
C ALA A 103 0.33 -6.14 13.26
N ARG A 104 0.67 -4.87 12.99
CA ARG A 104 -0.19 -3.94 12.25
C ARG A 104 -0.31 -4.35 10.79
N ARG A 105 0.79 -4.73 10.14
CA ARG A 105 0.79 -5.20 8.74
C ARG A 105 -0.02 -6.47 8.57
N GLU A 106 0.18 -7.45 9.44
CA GLU A 106 -0.61 -8.68 9.48
C GLU A 106 -2.10 -8.37 9.65
N PHE A 107 -2.44 -7.40 10.52
CA PHE A 107 -3.84 -7.00 10.73
C PHE A 107 -4.44 -6.36 9.48
N ILE A 108 -3.68 -5.49 8.81
CA ILE A 108 -4.12 -4.90 7.54
C ILE A 108 -4.29 -5.99 6.49
N ASP A 109 -3.36 -6.94 6.39
CA ASP A 109 -3.44 -8.08 5.46
C ASP A 109 -4.75 -8.87 5.64
N ASP A 110 -5.04 -9.21 6.90
CA ASP A 110 -6.25 -9.91 7.32
C ASP A 110 -7.51 -9.12 6.95
N LEU A 111 -7.53 -7.81 7.18
CA LEU A 111 -8.65 -6.94 6.80
C LEU A 111 -8.85 -6.87 5.28
N LEU A 112 -7.77 -6.73 4.51
CA LEU A 112 -7.83 -6.61 3.06
C LEU A 112 -8.32 -7.90 2.40
N HIS A 113 -8.09 -9.06 3.02
CA HIS A 113 -8.47 -10.37 2.47
C HIS A 113 -9.68 -10.99 3.19
N GLY A 114 -10.26 -10.27 4.16
CA GLY A 114 -11.35 -10.79 4.98
C GLY A 114 -10.99 -12.07 5.76
N ARG A 115 -9.71 -12.23 6.15
CA ARG A 115 -9.22 -13.40 6.88
C ARG A 115 -9.41 -13.20 8.39
N GLY A 116 -9.71 -14.30 9.08
CA GLY A 116 -9.75 -14.37 10.54
C GLY A 116 -11.14 -14.21 11.17
N PRO A 117 -11.32 -14.68 12.42
CA PRO A 117 -12.59 -14.55 13.14
C PRO A 117 -12.93 -13.07 13.43
N ALA A 118 -14.19 -12.68 13.26
CA ALA A 118 -14.65 -11.31 13.47
C ALA A 118 -14.29 -10.74 14.86
N GLY A 119 -14.26 -11.58 15.91
CA GLY A 119 -13.88 -11.19 17.25
C GLY A 119 -12.40 -10.76 17.38
N GLN A 120 -11.49 -11.49 16.73
CA GLN A 120 -10.05 -11.15 16.74
C GLN A 120 -9.77 -9.89 15.93
N LEU A 121 -10.46 -9.71 14.80
CA LEU A 121 -10.37 -8.48 14.01
C LEU A 121 -10.90 -7.28 14.80
N ALA A 122 -11.98 -7.44 15.57
CA ALA A 122 -12.53 -6.40 16.42
C ALA A 122 -11.56 -5.99 17.54
N GLU A 123 -10.98 -6.94 18.27
CA GLU A 123 -10.00 -6.69 19.33
C GLU A 123 -8.76 -5.93 18.80
N ARG A 124 -8.19 -6.40 17.69
CA ARG A 124 -7.04 -5.75 17.04
C ARG A 124 -7.40 -4.37 16.48
N SER A 125 -8.64 -4.17 16.02
CA SER A 125 -9.08 -2.90 15.45
C SER A 125 -9.03 -1.77 16.48
N GLU A 126 -9.45 -2.00 17.71
CA GLU A 126 -9.39 -0.99 18.78
C GLU A 126 -7.94 -0.61 19.10
N ARG A 127 -7.04 -1.60 19.18
CA ARG A 127 -5.61 -1.38 19.39
C ARG A 127 -4.98 -0.50 18.32
N PHE A 128 -5.36 -0.68 17.05
CA PHE A 128 -4.86 0.12 15.93
C PHE A 128 -5.75 1.32 15.60
N GLY A 129 -6.72 1.63 16.46
CA GLY A 129 -7.56 2.80 16.36
C GLY A 129 -8.69 2.71 15.33
N LEU A 130 -8.89 1.61 14.61
CA LEU A 130 -10.03 1.45 13.69
C LEU A 130 -11.33 1.13 14.43
N ARG A 131 -12.46 1.66 13.94
CA ARG A 131 -13.80 1.30 14.43
C ARG A 131 -14.59 0.57 13.36
N LEU A 132 -14.47 -0.75 13.30
CA LEU A 132 -15.06 -1.59 12.25
C LEU A 132 -16.60 -1.46 12.10
N SER A 133 -17.30 -0.93 13.09
CA SER A 133 -18.74 -0.61 13.00
C SER A 133 -19.07 0.50 11.98
N ARG A 134 -18.06 1.28 11.54
CA ARG A 134 -18.22 2.33 10.53
C ARG A 134 -17.87 1.84 9.14
N ALA A 135 -18.36 2.56 8.14
CA ALA A 135 -17.87 2.39 6.78
C ALA A 135 -16.44 2.93 6.64
N HIS A 136 -15.62 2.23 5.88
CA HIS A 136 -14.26 2.62 5.51
C HIS A 136 -14.10 2.52 4.01
N ALA A 137 -13.22 3.35 3.47
CA ALA A 137 -12.77 3.27 2.10
C ALA A 137 -11.27 3.01 2.08
N VAL A 138 -10.82 2.36 1.02
CA VAL A 138 -9.42 1.99 0.79
C VAL A 138 -8.95 2.69 -0.46
N ALA A 139 -7.82 3.38 -0.35
CA ALA A 139 -7.08 3.93 -1.48
C ALA A 139 -5.84 3.08 -1.74
N VAL A 140 -5.56 2.81 -3.00
CA VAL A 140 -4.37 2.08 -3.45
C VAL A 140 -3.62 2.94 -4.45
N ALA A 141 -2.34 3.18 -4.19
CA ALA A 141 -1.46 3.90 -5.09
C ALA A 141 -0.49 2.92 -5.77
N GLU A 142 -0.45 2.97 -7.09
CA GLU A 142 0.45 2.21 -7.94
C GLU A 142 1.44 3.16 -8.61
N GLY A 143 2.72 2.93 -8.34
CA GLY A 143 3.83 3.71 -8.89
C GLY A 143 4.34 3.16 -10.21
N PRO A 144 5.27 3.88 -10.86
CA PRO A 144 5.99 3.37 -12.03
C PRO A 144 6.88 2.17 -11.68
N GLU A 145 7.36 2.11 -10.43
CA GLU A 145 8.10 1.00 -9.86
C GLU A 145 7.34 0.44 -8.66
N LYS A 146 7.58 -0.83 -8.34
CA LYS A 146 6.99 -1.48 -7.17
C LYS A 146 7.63 -0.94 -5.91
N TYR A 147 6.82 -0.55 -4.94
CA TYR A 147 7.28 -0.10 -3.65
C TYR A 147 7.63 -1.28 -2.73
N ASP A 148 8.73 -1.16 -2.01
CA ASP A 148 9.07 -1.99 -0.85
C ASP A 148 8.96 -1.20 0.47
N GLU A 149 9.24 -1.87 1.59
CA GLU A 149 9.16 -1.27 2.93
C GLU A 149 10.35 -0.35 3.26
N THR A 150 11.45 -0.50 2.55
CA THR A 150 12.68 0.27 2.74
C THR A 150 12.71 1.54 1.89
N ASP A 151 11.80 1.63 0.91
CA ASP A 151 11.71 2.76 0.02
C ASP A 151 11.40 4.07 0.76
N PRO A 152 12.05 5.17 0.35
CA PRO A 152 11.82 6.47 0.96
C PRO A 152 10.41 7.01 0.66
N VAL A 153 9.80 6.61 -0.47
CA VAL A 153 8.51 7.13 -0.93
C VAL A 153 7.36 6.74 0.01
N PRO A 154 7.09 5.45 0.33
CA PRO A 154 6.07 5.09 1.31
C PRO A 154 6.29 5.74 2.67
N ARG A 155 7.56 5.86 3.10
CA ARG A 155 7.90 6.52 4.37
C ARG A 155 7.55 8.00 4.36
N GLN A 156 7.91 8.73 3.32
CA GLN A 156 7.57 10.15 3.16
C GLN A 156 6.05 10.35 3.15
N VAL A 157 5.31 9.52 2.41
CA VAL A 157 3.84 9.60 2.35
C VAL A 157 3.21 9.28 3.71
N ALA A 158 3.74 8.30 4.44
CA ALA A 158 3.29 7.98 5.79
C ALA A 158 3.53 9.13 6.77
N ASP A 159 4.72 9.72 6.76
CA ASP A 159 5.09 10.83 7.64
C ASP A 159 4.16 12.05 7.40
N GLU A 160 3.88 12.38 6.14
CA GLU A 160 2.94 13.45 5.76
C GLU A 160 1.49 13.16 6.17
N LEU A 161 1.03 11.91 6.00
CA LEU A 161 -0.30 11.49 6.42
C LEU A 161 -0.45 11.58 7.94
N PHE A 162 0.50 11.02 8.69
CA PHE A 162 0.43 10.98 10.14
C PHE A 162 0.66 12.35 10.78
N GLY A 163 1.51 13.21 10.18
CA GLY A 163 1.73 14.58 10.65
C GLY A 163 0.50 15.48 10.46
N ARG A 164 -0.24 15.34 9.35
CA ARG A 164 -1.46 16.15 9.12
C ARG A 164 -2.67 15.65 9.91
N PHE A 165 -2.79 14.34 10.06
CA PHE A 165 -3.99 13.69 10.61
C PHE A 165 -3.73 13.01 11.96
N GLU A 166 -2.81 13.55 12.77
CA GLU A 166 -2.44 13.02 14.09
C GLU A 166 -3.68 12.51 14.88
N ASN A 167 -3.61 11.27 15.36
CA ASN A 167 -4.66 10.56 16.12
C ASN A 167 -5.93 10.16 15.34
N ARG A 168 -5.94 10.19 14.01
CA ARG A 168 -7.07 9.67 13.23
C ARG A 168 -6.89 8.19 12.92
N ARG A 169 -8.03 7.49 12.89
CA ARG A 169 -8.24 6.05 12.69
C ARG A 169 -7.87 5.61 11.28
N ILE A 170 -6.62 5.84 10.88
CA ILE A 170 -6.12 5.64 9.52
C ILE A 170 -5.06 4.55 9.59
N LEU A 171 -5.12 3.59 8.67
CA LEU A 171 -4.07 2.60 8.50
C LEU A 171 -3.36 2.82 7.17
N PHE A 172 -2.04 2.62 7.19
CA PHE A 172 -1.18 2.73 6.03
C PHE A 172 -0.23 1.53 5.99
N THR A 173 -0.04 0.96 4.81
CA THR A 173 0.93 -0.12 4.57
C THR A 173 1.39 -0.11 3.12
N THR A 174 2.51 -0.78 2.84
CA THR A 174 2.87 -1.24 1.50
C THR A 174 2.44 -2.69 1.33
N LYS A 175 1.87 -3.06 0.18
CA LYS A 175 1.45 -4.43 -0.16
C LYS A 175 1.56 -4.67 -1.67
N ASP A 176 2.13 -5.80 -2.08
CA ASP A 176 2.26 -6.23 -3.48
C ASP A 176 2.87 -5.16 -4.42
N GLY A 177 3.79 -4.35 -3.90
CA GLY A 177 4.41 -3.25 -4.65
C GLY A 177 3.61 -1.94 -4.67
N ARG A 178 2.53 -1.84 -3.89
CA ARG A 178 1.59 -0.70 -3.89
C ARG A 178 1.44 -0.14 -2.49
N MET A 179 1.19 1.16 -2.38
CA MET A 179 0.84 1.78 -1.09
C MET A 179 -0.68 1.66 -0.88
N VAL A 180 -1.09 1.31 0.33
CA VAL A 180 -2.50 1.13 0.70
C VAL A 180 -2.82 1.99 1.91
N CYS A 181 -3.87 2.79 1.79
CA CYS A 181 -4.38 3.66 2.86
C CYS A 181 -5.85 3.32 3.14
N ILE A 182 -6.19 3.07 4.41
CA ILE A 182 -7.54 2.75 4.88
C ILE A 182 -7.99 3.90 5.77
N ALA A 183 -9.12 4.53 5.42
CA ALA A 183 -9.68 5.63 6.20
C ALA A 183 -11.19 5.49 6.39
N PRO A 184 -11.77 6.07 7.46
CA PRO A 184 -13.21 6.14 7.64
C PRO A 184 -13.90 6.88 6.48
N ALA A 185 -15.10 6.41 6.10
CA ALA A 185 -15.88 6.95 4.97
C ALA A 185 -16.16 8.46 5.05
N ASN A 186 -16.28 8.99 6.27
CA ASN A 186 -16.54 10.40 6.51
C ASN A 186 -15.26 11.27 6.47
N GLN A 187 -14.12 10.69 6.06
CA GLN A 187 -12.81 11.33 5.99
C GLN A 187 -12.20 11.16 4.60
N ASP A 188 -12.97 11.40 3.53
CA ASP A 188 -12.49 11.34 2.13
C ASP A 188 -11.27 12.25 1.87
N GLU A 189 -11.14 13.33 2.65
CA GLU A 189 -9.97 14.21 2.64
C GLU A 189 -8.65 13.46 2.91
N VAL A 190 -8.66 12.40 3.72
CA VAL A 190 -7.48 11.59 4.03
C VAL A 190 -7.02 10.84 2.79
N LEU A 191 -7.94 10.19 2.08
CA LEU A 191 -7.63 9.41 0.89
C LEU A 191 -7.23 10.32 -0.28
N THR A 192 -7.85 11.49 -0.39
CA THR A 192 -7.46 12.50 -1.38
C THR A 192 -6.08 13.08 -1.08
N HIS A 193 -5.76 13.33 0.20
CA HIS A 193 -4.42 13.77 0.62
C HIS A 193 -3.37 12.69 0.37
N PHE A 194 -3.67 11.43 0.69
CA PHE A 194 -2.83 10.29 0.33
C PHE A 194 -2.54 10.25 -1.17
N ALA A 195 -3.57 10.41 -2.01
CA ALA A 195 -3.41 10.41 -3.45
C ALA A 195 -2.49 11.54 -3.96
N GLN A 196 -2.66 12.74 -3.41
CA GLN A 196 -1.83 13.91 -3.74
C GLN A 196 -0.35 13.66 -3.39
N HIS A 197 -0.06 13.15 -2.19
CA HIS A 197 1.31 12.91 -1.74
C HIS A 197 1.97 11.71 -2.41
N ALA A 198 1.22 10.62 -2.63
CA ALA A 198 1.72 9.48 -3.41
C ALA A 198 2.17 9.94 -4.80
N ARG A 199 1.37 10.79 -5.46
CA ARG A 199 1.73 11.37 -6.75
C ARG A 199 2.91 12.34 -6.65
N ALA A 200 2.95 13.21 -5.65
CA ALA A 200 4.05 14.17 -5.48
C ALA A 200 5.39 13.46 -5.25
N ALA A 201 5.40 12.39 -4.46
CA ALA A 201 6.61 11.64 -4.13
C ALA A 201 7.08 10.69 -5.25
N ALA A 202 6.14 10.07 -6.00
CA ALA A 202 6.47 9.08 -7.04
C ALA A 202 6.31 9.59 -8.49
N GLY A 203 5.87 10.83 -8.69
CA GLY A 203 5.65 11.45 -10.00
C GLY A 203 4.43 10.90 -10.76
N ARG A 204 4.60 9.73 -11.41
CA ARG A 204 3.59 9.11 -12.30
C ARG A 204 2.70 8.07 -11.59
N ALA A 205 2.58 8.15 -10.26
CA ALA A 205 1.70 7.24 -9.55
C ALA A 205 0.23 7.50 -9.88
N GLN A 206 -0.51 6.43 -10.13
CA GLN A 206 -1.97 6.44 -10.27
C GLN A 206 -2.59 5.90 -8.98
N VAL A 207 -3.62 6.57 -8.49
CA VAL A 207 -4.27 6.21 -7.22
C VAL A 207 -5.73 5.92 -7.46
N ALA A 208 -6.22 4.80 -6.93
CA ALA A 208 -7.63 4.45 -6.99
C ALA A 208 -8.24 4.39 -5.59
N ILE A 209 -9.44 4.93 -5.44
CA ILE A 209 -10.23 4.89 -4.21
C ILE A 209 -11.44 3.98 -4.41
N GLY A 210 -11.54 2.93 -3.60
CA GLY A 210 -12.71 2.07 -3.53
C GLY A 210 -13.87 2.74 -2.81
N ARG A 211 -15.09 2.21 -2.98
CA ARG A 211 -16.26 2.82 -2.35
C ARG A 211 -16.27 2.53 -0.85
N PRO A 212 -16.85 3.43 -0.04
CA PRO A 212 -17.03 3.18 1.38
C PRO A 212 -17.91 1.94 1.66
N ARG A 213 -17.42 1.02 2.49
CA ARG A 213 -18.13 -0.20 2.88
C ARG A 213 -18.07 -0.43 4.40
N PRO A 214 -19.16 -0.90 5.03
CA PRO A 214 -19.19 -1.19 6.46
C PRO A 214 -18.48 -2.50 6.80
N GLY A 215 -17.92 -2.56 8.01
CA GLY A 215 -17.36 -3.80 8.55
C GLY A 215 -16.01 -4.21 7.96
N PRO A 216 -15.38 -5.25 8.53
CA PRO A 216 -14.08 -5.75 8.08
C PRO A 216 -14.14 -6.33 6.66
N VAL A 217 -15.19 -7.09 6.33
CA VAL A 217 -15.41 -7.61 4.97
C VAL A 217 -15.56 -6.47 3.96
N GLY A 218 -16.19 -5.36 4.37
CA GLY A 218 -16.32 -4.18 3.54
C GLY A 218 -14.98 -3.55 3.16
N ILE A 219 -14.01 -3.53 4.07
CA ILE A 219 -12.66 -3.02 3.80
C ILE A 219 -12.02 -3.83 2.66
N GLY A 220 -12.09 -5.16 2.70
CA GLY A 220 -11.62 -6.03 1.62
C GLY A 220 -12.30 -5.72 0.28
N HIS A 221 -13.63 -5.57 0.27
CA HIS A 221 -14.33 -5.17 -0.97
C HIS A 221 -13.93 -3.79 -1.49
N SER A 222 -13.73 -2.81 -0.60
CA SER A 222 -13.23 -1.49 -1.04
C SER A 222 -11.81 -1.60 -1.59
N TYR A 223 -10.97 -2.47 -1.05
CA TYR A 223 -9.63 -2.73 -1.58
C TYR A 223 -9.69 -3.36 -2.97
N GLU A 224 -10.49 -4.41 -3.15
CA GLU A 224 -10.73 -5.05 -4.45
C GLU A 224 -11.27 -4.05 -5.49
N GLU A 225 -12.20 -3.17 -5.10
CA GLU A 225 -12.74 -2.12 -5.97
C GLU A 225 -11.65 -1.14 -6.43
N ALA A 226 -10.73 -0.74 -5.55
CA ALA A 226 -9.58 0.10 -5.91
C ALA A 226 -8.61 -0.63 -6.86
N LEU A 227 -8.30 -1.92 -6.61
CA LEU A 227 -7.46 -2.70 -7.52
C LEU A 227 -8.10 -2.85 -8.90
N ASN A 228 -9.40 -3.15 -8.96
CA ASN A 228 -10.14 -3.26 -10.21
C ASN A 228 -10.16 -1.94 -10.97
N ALA A 229 -10.25 -0.80 -10.28
CA ALA A 229 -10.17 0.52 -10.92
C ALA A 229 -8.80 0.76 -11.57
N LEU A 230 -7.69 0.37 -10.93
CA LEU A 230 -6.35 0.44 -11.52
C LEU A 230 -6.20 -0.48 -12.75
N ASP A 231 -6.67 -1.73 -12.66
CA ASP A 231 -6.64 -2.68 -13.80
C ASP A 231 -7.49 -2.17 -14.98
N VAL A 232 -8.68 -1.63 -14.71
CA VAL A 232 -9.53 -1.01 -15.73
C VAL A 232 -8.82 0.19 -16.35
N ALA A 233 -8.20 1.06 -15.54
CA ALA A 233 -7.47 2.21 -16.06
C ALA A 233 -6.33 1.80 -16.99
N GLN A 234 -5.56 0.78 -16.61
CA GLN A 234 -4.51 0.22 -17.46
C GLN A 234 -5.08 -0.29 -18.80
N ARG A 235 -6.13 -1.13 -18.78
CA ARG A 235 -6.71 -1.72 -20.01
C ARG A 235 -7.42 -0.68 -20.89
N MET A 236 -7.98 0.35 -20.25
CA MET A 236 -8.71 1.43 -20.91
C MET A 236 -7.83 2.64 -21.22
N GLY A 237 -6.53 2.60 -20.91
CA GLY A 237 -5.60 3.72 -21.17
C GLY A 237 -6.06 5.02 -20.51
N LEU A 238 -6.59 4.92 -19.30
CA LEU A 238 -7.04 6.06 -18.50
C LEU A 238 -5.83 6.65 -17.78
N ASP A 239 -5.50 7.90 -18.11
CA ASP A 239 -4.34 8.62 -17.58
C ASP A 239 -4.70 9.50 -16.36
N GLU A 240 -5.94 9.40 -15.86
CA GLU A 240 -6.38 10.15 -14.69
C GLU A 240 -5.54 9.75 -13.47
N PRO A 241 -4.94 10.72 -12.77
CA PRO A 241 -4.04 10.44 -11.63
C PRO A 241 -4.80 9.89 -10.41
N LEU A 242 -6.08 10.22 -10.29
CA LEU A 242 -6.96 9.79 -9.22
C LEU A 242 -8.23 9.20 -9.83
N LEU A 243 -8.45 7.92 -9.56
CA LEU A 243 -9.62 7.16 -9.99
C LEU A 243 -10.52 6.93 -8.77
N ARG A 244 -11.83 7.02 -8.98
CA ARG A 244 -12.81 6.55 -7.99
C ARG A 244 -13.55 5.36 -8.57
N ALA A 245 -13.59 4.26 -7.82
CA ALA A 245 -14.29 3.05 -8.25
C ALA A 245 -15.79 3.30 -8.51
N SER A 246 -16.38 4.31 -7.87
CA SER A 246 -17.76 4.77 -8.14
C SER A 246 -17.99 5.21 -9.57
N ASP A 247 -16.95 5.71 -10.24
CA ASP A 247 -17.06 6.32 -11.56
C ASP A 247 -16.83 5.27 -12.67
N LEU A 248 -16.33 4.09 -12.27
CA LEU A 248 -15.97 2.99 -13.16
C LEU A 248 -16.88 1.76 -12.99
N LEU A 249 -18.05 1.91 -12.34
CA LEU A 249 -18.94 0.78 -12.00
C LEU A 249 -19.50 0.03 -13.21
N VAL A 250 -19.52 0.65 -14.39
CA VAL A 250 -19.95 -0.03 -15.63
C VAL A 250 -19.02 -1.19 -16.00
N PHE A 251 -17.71 -1.08 -15.75
CA PHE A 251 -16.74 -2.10 -16.17
C PHE A 251 -16.88 -3.40 -15.35
N PRO A 252 -16.95 -3.39 -14.00
CA PRO A 252 -17.25 -4.59 -13.22
C PRO A 252 -18.58 -5.24 -13.59
N VAL A 253 -19.60 -4.45 -13.97
CA VAL A 253 -20.88 -5.00 -14.45
C VAL A 253 -20.69 -5.78 -15.74
N LEU A 254 -19.93 -5.24 -16.71
CA LEU A 254 -19.65 -5.93 -17.97
C LEU A 254 -18.84 -7.21 -17.80
N VAL A 255 -17.87 -7.23 -16.87
CA VAL A 255 -16.99 -8.39 -16.66
C VAL A 255 -17.62 -9.46 -15.76
N ARG A 256 -18.74 -9.15 -15.08
CA ARG A 256 -19.40 -10.08 -14.15
C ARG A 256 -19.79 -11.40 -14.82
N ASP A 257 -20.29 -11.34 -16.05
CA ASP A 257 -20.47 -12.50 -16.90
C ASP A 257 -19.38 -12.53 -17.98
N ARG A 258 -18.20 -13.00 -17.56
CA ARG A 258 -17.04 -13.05 -18.45
C ARG A 258 -17.30 -13.90 -19.69
N GLN A 259 -18.09 -14.97 -19.59
CA GLN A 259 -18.36 -15.83 -20.73
C GLN A 259 -19.26 -15.11 -21.74
N ALA A 260 -20.35 -14.47 -21.29
CA ALA A 260 -21.18 -13.66 -22.16
C ALA A 260 -20.39 -12.52 -22.83
N LEU A 261 -19.44 -11.91 -22.11
CA LEU A 261 -18.55 -10.89 -22.69
C LEU A 261 -17.63 -11.47 -23.77
N VAL A 262 -17.05 -12.65 -23.54
CA VAL A 262 -16.24 -13.38 -24.54
C VAL A 262 -17.08 -13.69 -25.77
N ASP A 263 -18.29 -14.22 -25.60
CA ASP A 263 -19.19 -14.58 -26.70
C ASP A 263 -19.60 -13.34 -27.50
N LEU A 264 -19.88 -12.22 -26.82
CA LEU A 264 -20.15 -10.93 -27.47
C LEU A 264 -18.97 -10.46 -28.32
N VAL A 265 -17.75 -10.46 -27.76
CA VAL A 265 -16.55 -10.05 -28.50
C VAL A 265 -16.30 -10.97 -29.68
N GLN A 266 -16.40 -12.28 -29.49
CA GLN A 266 -16.16 -13.25 -30.55
C GLN A 266 -17.21 -13.15 -31.67
N SER A 267 -18.49 -12.97 -31.31
CA SER A 267 -19.58 -12.81 -32.28
C SER A 267 -19.45 -11.51 -33.07
N ALA A 268 -19.25 -10.37 -32.39
CA ALA A 268 -19.28 -9.05 -33.02
C ALA A 268 -17.95 -8.68 -33.71
N LEU A 269 -16.81 -9.06 -33.11
CA LEU A 269 -15.48 -8.62 -33.54
C LEU A 269 -14.58 -9.75 -34.07
N GLY A 270 -14.85 -11.02 -33.75
CA GLY A 270 -14.12 -12.16 -34.30
C GLY A 270 -13.99 -12.16 -35.84
N PRO A 271 -15.03 -11.78 -36.61
CA PRO A 271 -14.91 -11.58 -38.05
C PRO A 271 -13.76 -10.67 -38.53
N LEU A 272 -13.30 -9.73 -37.70
CA LEU A 272 -12.20 -8.82 -38.03
C LEU A 272 -10.85 -9.53 -38.16
N GLU A 273 -10.69 -10.73 -37.58
CA GLU A 273 -9.48 -11.54 -37.74
C GLU A 273 -9.21 -11.94 -39.20
N ARG A 274 -10.27 -11.99 -40.02
CA ARG A 274 -10.19 -12.24 -41.48
C ARG A 274 -9.65 -11.04 -42.27
N ALA A 275 -9.45 -9.88 -41.64
CA ALA A 275 -8.88 -8.72 -42.29
C ALA A 275 -7.38 -8.93 -42.60
N ARG A 276 -6.91 -8.34 -43.70
CA ARG A 276 -5.48 -8.32 -44.01
C ARG A 276 -4.76 -7.52 -42.92
N GLY A 277 -3.81 -8.14 -42.23
CA GLY A 277 -3.12 -7.55 -41.07
C GLY A 277 -3.78 -7.85 -39.72
N GLY A 278 -4.76 -8.74 -39.68
CA GLY A 278 -5.46 -9.15 -38.46
C GLY A 278 -6.50 -8.14 -37.97
N ALA A 279 -7.08 -8.40 -36.80
CA ALA A 279 -8.16 -7.58 -36.24
C ALA A 279 -7.69 -6.21 -35.72
N GLN A 280 -6.44 -6.10 -35.25
CA GLN A 280 -5.93 -4.93 -34.52
C GLN A 280 -6.19 -3.59 -35.24
N PRO A 281 -5.83 -3.39 -36.52
CA PRO A 281 -5.98 -2.07 -37.15
C PRO A 281 -7.45 -1.61 -37.27
N LEU A 282 -8.38 -2.56 -37.41
CA LEU A 282 -9.81 -2.28 -37.47
C LEU A 282 -10.40 -2.06 -36.08
N LEU A 283 -9.90 -2.78 -35.06
CA LEU A 283 -10.24 -2.54 -33.65
C LEU A 283 -9.77 -1.15 -33.19
N ASP A 284 -8.56 -0.74 -33.56
CA ASP A 284 -8.04 0.61 -33.28
C ASP A 284 -8.91 1.68 -33.94
N THR A 285 -9.38 1.39 -35.16
CA THR A 285 -10.29 2.27 -35.89
C THR A 285 -11.62 2.43 -35.15
N LEU A 286 -12.23 1.34 -34.68
CA LEU A 286 -13.47 1.38 -33.89
C LEU A 286 -13.27 2.09 -32.54
N THR A 287 -12.18 1.79 -31.85
CA THR A 287 -11.84 2.42 -30.56
C THR A 287 -11.74 3.94 -30.71
N ALA A 288 -10.93 4.42 -31.66
CA ALA A 288 -10.81 5.85 -31.91
C ALA A 288 -12.14 6.47 -32.40
N TYR A 289 -12.93 5.73 -33.18
CA TYR A 289 -14.22 6.19 -33.67
C TYR A 289 -15.21 6.43 -32.51
N PHE A 290 -15.33 5.48 -31.60
CA PHE A 290 -16.21 5.60 -30.44
C PHE A 290 -15.71 6.63 -29.41
N ASP A 291 -14.41 6.65 -29.11
CA ASP A 291 -13.81 7.64 -28.20
C ASP A 291 -14.01 9.09 -28.67
N THR A 292 -14.12 9.31 -29.98
CA THR A 292 -14.35 10.64 -30.57
C THR A 292 -15.84 10.95 -30.78
N GLY A 293 -16.74 10.19 -30.14
CA GLY A 293 -18.18 10.39 -30.22
C GLY A 293 -18.75 10.08 -31.61
N CYS A 294 -18.15 9.13 -32.34
CA CYS A 294 -18.53 8.75 -33.70
C CYS A 294 -18.32 9.86 -34.75
N VAL A 295 -17.44 10.83 -34.47
CA VAL A 295 -17.17 11.96 -35.38
C VAL A 295 -16.02 11.62 -36.33
N ALA A 296 -16.35 11.24 -37.58
CA ALA A 296 -15.38 10.78 -38.57
C ALA A 296 -14.17 11.71 -38.79
N ALA A 297 -14.38 13.03 -38.83
CA ALA A 297 -13.29 13.99 -39.00
C ALA A 297 -12.34 14.04 -37.78
N ALA A 298 -12.86 13.88 -36.56
CA ALA A 298 -12.06 13.82 -35.36
C ALA A 298 -11.29 12.49 -35.28
N THR A 299 -11.95 11.37 -35.60
CA THR A 299 -11.33 10.04 -35.66
C THR A 299 -10.20 9.99 -36.68
N ALA A 300 -10.41 10.51 -37.89
CA ALA A 300 -9.42 10.51 -38.96
C ALA A 300 -8.17 11.30 -38.55
N ARG A 301 -8.34 12.47 -37.92
CA ARG A 301 -7.22 13.25 -37.37
C ARG A 301 -6.48 12.49 -36.28
N ARG A 302 -7.19 11.85 -35.34
CA ARG A 302 -6.57 11.06 -34.25
C ARG A 302 -5.75 9.87 -34.77
N LEU A 303 -6.19 9.25 -35.86
CA LEU A 303 -5.50 8.12 -36.50
C LEU A 303 -4.49 8.55 -37.58
N SER A 304 -4.28 9.85 -37.80
CA SER A 304 -3.44 10.38 -38.89
C SER A 304 -3.85 9.87 -40.28
N LEU A 305 -5.16 9.78 -40.54
CA LEU A 305 -5.77 9.34 -41.80
C LEU A 305 -6.54 10.48 -42.48
N SER A 306 -6.79 10.33 -43.79
CA SER A 306 -7.84 11.12 -44.45
C SER A 306 -9.23 10.61 -44.06
N VAL A 307 -10.23 11.50 -44.09
CA VAL A 307 -11.63 11.11 -43.82
C VAL A 307 -12.08 10.00 -44.76
N ARG A 308 -11.69 10.05 -46.05
CA ARG A 308 -11.99 9.00 -47.04
C ARG A 308 -11.40 7.65 -46.65
N ALA A 309 -10.15 7.63 -46.18
CA ALA A 309 -9.51 6.40 -45.71
C ALA A 309 -10.21 5.81 -44.48
N LEU A 310 -10.66 6.67 -43.55
CA LEU A 310 -11.47 6.23 -42.41
C LEU A 310 -12.81 5.64 -42.87
N THR A 311 -13.56 6.33 -43.73
CA THR A 311 -14.85 5.84 -44.24
C THR A 311 -14.69 4.48 -44.92
N TYR A 312 -13.61 4.28 -45.68
CA TYR A 312 -13.29 2.98 -46.27
C TYR A 312 -13.05 1.90 -45.21
N ARG A 313 -12.32 2.21 -44.12
CA ARG A 313 -12.12 1.26 -43.02
C ARG A 313 -13.43 0.91 -42.30
N LEU A 314 -14.30 1.89 -42.04
CA LEU A 314 -15.62 1.65 -41.43
C LEU A 314 -16.51 0.79 -42.34
N ALA A 315 -16.55 1.06 -43.65
CA ALA A 315 -17.25 0.23 -44.62
C ALA A 315 -16.69 -1.20 -44.67
N ARG A 316 -15.36 -1.36 -44.54
CA ARG A 316 -14.72 -2.67 -44.46
C ARG A 316 -15.11 -3.43 -43.19
N ILE A 317 -15.16 -2.76 -42.04
CA ILE A 317 -15.66 -3.34 -40.79
C ILE A 317 -17.08 -3.85 -40.97
N HIS A 318 -17.97 -3.04 -41.56
CA HIS A 318 -19.34 -3.45 -41.86
C HIS A 318 -19.38 -4.68 -42.76
N THR A 319 -18.58 -4.69 -43.84
CA THR A 319 -18.51 -5.85 -44.76
C THR A 319 -18.06 -7.14 -44.06
N LEU A 320 -17.14 -7.04 -43.09
CA LEU A 320 -16.61 -8.21 -42.38
C LEU A 320 -17.56 -8.74 -41.30
N THR A 321 -18.13 -7.83 -40.52
CA THR A 321 -18.92 -8.12 -39.31
C THR A 321 -20.43 -8.19 -39.56
N GLY A 322 -20.91 -7.68 -40.71
CA GLY A 322 -22.33 -7.47 -40.97
C GLY A 322 -22.97 -6.33 -40.16
N THR A 323 -22.20 -5.67 -39.29
CA THR A 323 -22.68 -4.66 -38.33
C THR A 323 -22.15 -3.30 -38.75
N ASP A 324 -23.02 -2.32 -39.01
CA ASP A 324 -22.59 -0.99 -39.45
C ASP A 324 -22.21 -0.10 -38.25
N PRO A 325 -20.93 0.30 -38.07
CA PRO A 325 -20.53 1.19 -36.99
C PRO A 325 -21.19 2.58 -37.06
N THR A 326 -21.70 2.96 -38.23
CA THR A 326 -22.35 4.25 -38.45
C THR A 326 -23.86 4.19 -38.28
N ASP A 327 -24.45 3.03 -38.03
CA ASP A 327 -25.88 2.87 -37.74
C ASP A 327 -26.13 2.89 -36.21
N PRO A 328 -26.89 3.87 -35.67
CA PRO A 328 -27.25 3.92 -34.26
C PRO A 328 -27.78 2.60 -33.66
N ALA A 329 -28.53 1.80 -34.42
CA ALA A 329 -29.07 0.53 -33.93
C ALA A 329 -27.97 -0.52 -33.65
N HIS A 330 -26.91 -0.49 -34.46
CA HIS A 330 -25.78 -1.42 -34.37
C HIS A 330 -24.66 -0.95 -33.45
N ARG A 331 -24.53 0.37 -33.29
CA ARG A 331 -23.44 1.02 -32.54
C ARG A 331 -23.29 0.52 -31.11
N TYR A 332 -24.40 0.35 -30.37
CA TYR A 332 -24.32 -0.03 -28.96
C TYR A 332 -23.65 -1.38 -28.75
N THR A 333 -24.08 -2.40 -29.50
CA THR A 333 -23.49 -3.74 -29.46
C THR A 333 -22.02 -3.71 -29.84
N LEU A 334 -21.68 -3.01 -30.94
CA LEU A 334 -20.31 -2.95 -31.41
C LEU A 334 -19.39 -2.18 -30.44
N HIS A 335 -19.87 -1.09 -29.86
CA HIS A 335 -19.11 -0.32 -28.87
C HIS A 335 -18.90 -1.14 -27.59
N THR A 336 -19.93 -1.84 -27.12
CA THR A 336 -19.82 -2.73 -25.95
C THR A 336 -18.82 -3.86 -26.22
N ALA A 337 -18.84 -4.44 -27.42
CA ALA A 337 -17.86 -5.44 -27.83
C ALA A 337 -16.43 -4.87 -27.87
N VAL A 338 -16.25 -3.62 -28.32
CA VAL A 338 -14.92 -2.96 -28.30
C VAL A 338 -14.43 -2.73 -26.87
N ILE A 339 -15.30 -2.27 -25.97
CA ILE A 339 -14.96 -2.16 -24.54
C ILE A 339 -14.59 -3.54 -23.98
N GLY A 340 -15.40 -4.57 -24.30
CA GLY A 340 -15.13 -5.95 -23.91
C GLY A 340 -13.79 -6.48 -24.42
N ALA A 341 -13.46 -6.20 -25.69
CA ALA A 341 -12.18 -6.58 -26.29
C ALA A 341 -10.99 -5.98 -25.53
N ARG A 342 -11.06 -4.67 -25.19
CA ARG A 342 -10.04 -3.99 -24.39
C ARG A 342 -9.92 -4.58 -22.99
N LEU A 343 -11.05 -4.80 -22.33
CA LEU A 343 -11.10 -5.45 -21.01
C LEU A 343 -10.57 -6.88 -21.06
N LEU A 344 -10.69 -7.61 -22.17
CA LEU A 344 -10.19 -8.98 -22.31
C LEU A 344 -8.76 -9.05 -22.89
N ASP A 345 -8.16 -7.91 -23.22
CA ASP A 345 -6.88 -7.80 -23.92
C ASP A 345 -6.85 -8.52 -25.28
N TRP A 346 -7.99 -8.56 -25.98
CA TRP A 346 -8.11 -9.10 -27.33
C TRP A 346 -7.79 -8.01 -28.37
N PRO A 347 -7.09 -8.32 -29.49
CA PRO A 347 -6.66 -9.63 -29.97
C PRO A 347 -5.31 -10.15 -29.47
N THR A 348 -4.58 -9.39 -28.65
CA THR A 348 -3.25 -9.79 -28.12
C THR A 348 -3.32 -11.11 -27.36
N ARG A 349 -4.36 -11.26 -26.53
CA ARG A 349 -4.70 -12.48 -25.83
C ARG A 349 -5.87 -13.17 -26.55
N PRO A 350 -5.68 -14.39 -27.09
CA PRO A 350 -6.76 -15.10 -27.74
C PRO A 350 -7.87 -15.42 -26.74
N LEU A 351 -9.12 -15.30 -27.20
CA LEU A 351 -10.29 -15.73 -26.44
C LEU A 351 -10.23 -17.25 -26.33
N LYS A 352 -10.08 -17.78 -25.11
CA LYS A 352 -10.17 -19.23 -24.90
C LYS A 352 -11.64 -19.64 -25.09
N PRO A 353 -11.95 -20.61 -25.96
CA PRO A 353 -13.29 -21.18 -26.00
C PRO A 353 -13.60 -21.85 -24.65
N ALA A 354 -14.86 -21.79 -24.21
CA ALA A 354 -15.30 -22.53 -23.05
C ALA A 354 -15.00 -24.03 -23.26
N GLU A 355 -14.35 -24.67 -22.30
CA GLU A 355 -14.35 -26.14 -22.24
C GLU A 355 -15.80 -26.55 -22.00
N VAL A 356 -16.48 -26.97 -23.07
CA VAL A 356 -17.81 -27.56 -22.99
C VAL A 356 -17.66 -28.89 -22.27
N SER A 357 -17.83 -28.87 -20.95
CA SER A 357 -18.08 -30.09 -20.18
C SER A 357 -19.54 -30.48 -20.45
N PHE A 358 -19.73 -31.54 -21.24
CA PHE A 358 -21.03 -32.17 -21.48
C PHE A 358 -21.55 -32.93 -20.26
#